data_AF-A0AAE0ZVN0-F1
#
_entry.id   AF-A0AAE0ZVN0-F1
#
_cell.length_a   1.000
_cell.length_b   1.000
_cell.length_c   1.000
_cell.angle_alpha   90.00
_cell.angle_beta   90.00
_cell.angle_gamma   90.00
#
_symmetry.space_group_name_H-M   'P 1'
#
loop_
_entity.id
_entity.type
_entity.pdbx_description
1 polymer ?
#
loop_
_entity_poly.entity_id
_entity_poly.type
_entity_poly.pdbx_seq_one_letter_code
_entity_poly.pdbx_strand_id
1 'polypeptide(L)'
;MKGFGTFPRLYPANLFVMLNGTVVPSSKVNMSRGDVVAAQGHIPPDEYNKLLQMKHYGKLAPQIFHGYNTVDGFFPLWSSVPYAYSTAMLALSRFNQIQG
;
A
#
# COMPACT_ATOMS: atom_id res chain seq x y z
N MET A 1 -19.10 -6.13 -2.52
CA MET A 1 -17.84 -5.99 -1.75
C MET A 1 -17.39 -4.52 -1.84
N LYS A 2 -17.69 -3.71 -0.82
CA LYS A 2 -17.21 -2.32 -0.73
C LYS A 2 -15.71 -2.40 -0.37
N GLY A 3 -14.79 -1.75 -1.09
CA GLY A 3 -13.39 -1.63 -0.64
C GLY A 3 -12.24 -1.81 -1.65
N PHE A 4 -12.42 -2.51 -2.78
CA PHE A 4 -11.33 -2.65 -3.77
C PHE A 4 -11.11 -1.40 -4.64
N GLY A 5 -11.90 -0.34 -4.47
CA GLY A 5 -11.75 0.94 -5.19
C GLY A 5 -10.85 1.94 -4.48
N THR A 6 -10.73 1.83 -3.16
CA THR A 6 -10.00 2.76 -2.26
C THR A 6 -8.67 2.19 -1.79
N PHE A 7 -8.28 1.00 -2.27
CA PHE A 7 -6.99 0.43 -1.94
C PHE A 7 -5.90 1.11 -2.78
N PRO A 8 -4.85 1.69 -2.18
CA PRO A 8 -3.70 2.23 -2.89
C PRO A 8 -2.88 1.06 -3.44
N ARG A 9 -3.38 0.45 -4.53
CA ARG A 9 -2.79 -0.76 -5.12
C ARG A 9 -1.39 -0.44 -5.60
N LEU A 10 -0.40 -1.07 -4.96
CA LEU A 10 1.02 -1.04 -5.32
C LEU A 10 1.65 0.37 -5.31
N TYR A 11 0.99 1.36 -4.73
CA TYR A 11 1.51 2.72 -4.63
C TYR A 11 2.37 2.89 -3.37
N PRO A 12 3.48 3.66 -3.39
CA PRO A 12 4.15 4.31 -4.52
C PRO A 12 5.28 3.44 -5.10
N ALA A 13 5.02 2.17 -5.42
CA ALA A 13 6.09 1.28 -5.86
C ALA A 13 6.60 1.64 -7.27
N ASN A 14 7.93 1.69 -7.39
CA ASN A 14 8.66 1.82 -8.64
C ASN A 14 9.58 0.60 -8.89
N LEU A 15 9.67 -0.33 -7.93
CA LEU A 15 10.40 -1.58 -8.04
C LEU A 15 9.45 -2.78 -7.95
N PHE A 16 9.54 -3.65 -8.94
CA PHE A 16 8.72 -4.85 -9.07
C PHE A 16 9.63 -6.01 -9.47
N VAL A 17 9.90 -6.94 -8.56
CA VAL A 17 10.85 -8.03 -8.79
C VAL A 17 10.33 -9.35 -8.27
N MET A 18 10.72 -10.45 -8.89
CA MET A 18 10.54 -11.78 -8.29
C MET A 18 11.59 -12.02 -7.20
N LEU A 19 11.36 -13.02 -6.34
CA LEU A 19 12.35 -13.45 -5.33
C LEU A 19 13.70 -13.88 -5.94
N ASN A 20 13.71 -14.32 -7.20
CA ASN A 20 14.93 -14.66 -7.94
C ASN A 20 15.62 -13.42 -8.56
N GLY A 21 15.15 -12.21 -8.28
CA GLY A 21 15.73 -10.94 -8.77
C GLY A 21 15.24 -10.50 -10.15
N THR A 22 14.38 -11.28 -10.84
CA THR A 22 13.87 -10.90 -12.16
C THR A 22 12.95 -9.70 -12.06
N VAL A 23 13.23 -8.65 -12.83
CA VAL A 23 12.38 -7.45 -12.92
C VAL A 23 11.07 -7.77 -13.65
N VAL A 24 9.95 -7.42 -13.03
CA VAL A 24 8.60 -7.64 -13.55
C VAL A 24 8.02 -6.29 -13.97
N PRO A 25 7.40 -6.15 -15.16
CA PRO A 25 6.66 -4.94 -15.50
C PRO A 25 5.51 -4.70 -14.51
N SER A 26 5.28 -3.45 -14.11
CA SER A 26 4.22 -3.09 -13.14
C SER A 26 2.82 -3.61 -13.53
N SER A 27 2.53 -3.72 -14.83
CA SER A 27 1.28 -4.26 -15.38
C SER A 27 1.12 -5.78 -15.25
N LYS A 28 2.21 -6.50 -14.97
CA LYS A 28 2.28 -7.96 -14.85
C LYS A 28 2.57 -8.45 -13.43
N VAL A 29 2.54 -7.54 -12.45
CA VAL A 29 2.73 -7.87 -11.04
C VAL A 29 1.64 -8.85 -10.61
N ASN A 30 2.07 -9.95 -10.01
CA ASN A 30 1.21 -10.96 -9.44
C ASN A 30 1.61 -11.20 -7.99
N MET A 31 0.85 -10.62 -7.06
CA MET A 31 1.11 -10.78 -5.62
C MET A 31 0.94 -12.23 -5.15
N SER A 32 0.13 -13.04 -5.83
CA SER A 32 -0.03 -14.47 -5.52
C SER A 32 1.17 -15.32 -5.94
N ARG A 33 2.01 -14.81 -6.86
CA ARG A 33 3.28 -15.44 -7.25
C ARG A 33 4.42 -15.13 -6.27
N GLY A 34 4.21 -14.20 -5.34
CA GLY A 34 5.24 -13.72 -4.43
C GLY A 34 6.14 -12.65 -5.06
N ASP A 35 5.63 -11.88 -6.02
CA ASP A 35 6.35 -10.72 -6.54
C ASP A 35 6.56 -9.69 -5.41
N VAL A 36 7.80 -9.24 -5.28
CA VAL A 36 8.21 -8.15 -4.39
C VAL A 36 7.82 -6.83 -5.03
N VAL A 37 7.12 -6.00 -4.26
CA VAL A 37 6.63 -4.68 -4.65
C VAL A 37 7.16 -3.67 -3.65
N ALA A 38 7.99 -2.74 -4.12
CA ALA A 38 8.65 -1.77 -3.24
C ALA A 38 8.83 -0.41 -3.92
N ALA A 39 8.97 0.62 -3.09
CA ALA A 39 9.55 1.89 -3.52
C ALA A 39 11.07 1.83 -3.26
N GLN A 40 11.87 2.16 -4.27
CA GLN A 40 13.32 2.18 -4.19
C GLN A 40 13.85 3.58 -4.52
N GLY A 41 14.76 4.06 -3.67
CA GLY A 41 15.47 5.31 -3.86
C GLY A 41 14.58 6.54 -3.68
N HIS A 42 15.12 7.69 -4.11
CA HIS A 42 14.38 8.94 -4.17
C HIS A 42 13.60 9.00 -5.49
N ILE A 43 12.30 9.26 -5.43
CA ILE A 43 11.43 9.45 -6.60
C ILE A 43 11.30 10.96 -6.83
N PRO A 44 11.83 11.51 -7.94
CA PRO A 44 11.69 12.92 -8.27
C PRO A 44 10.21 13.33 -8.41
N PRO A 45 9.85 14.60 -8.15
CA PRO A 45 8.47 15.07 -8.20
C PRO A 45 7.75 14.77 -9.53
N ASP A 46 8.43 14.94 -10.66
CA ASP A 46 7.85 14.68 -11.97
C ASP A 46 7.55 13.20 -12.22
N GLU A 47 8.41 12.31 -11.72
CA GLU A 47 8.22 10.87 -11.80
C GLU A 47 7.11 10.41 -10.85
N TYR A 48 7.08 10.97 -9.64
CA TYR A 48 6.02 10.74 -8.67
C TYR A 48 4.64 11.13 -9.24
N ASN A 49 4.55 12.28 -9.91
CA ASN A 49 3.33 12.72 -10.58
C ASN A 49 2.90 11.76 -11.70
N LYS A 50 3.83 11.13 -12.42
CA LYS A 50 3.51 10.08 -13.40
C LYS A 50 2.99 8.82 -12.72
N LEU A 51 3.61 8.39 -11.61
CA LEU A 51 3.18 7.22 -10.85
C LEU A 51 1.77 7.40 -10.28
N LEU A 52 1.41 8.62 -9.84
CA LEU A 52 0.05 8.96 -9.38
C LEU A 52 -1.03 8.76 -10.46
N GLN A 53 -0.65 8.83 -11.74
CA GLN A 53 -1.56 8.63 -12.89
C GLN A 53 -1.52 7.20 -13.43
N MET A 54 -0.66 6.33 -12.88
CA MET A 54 -0.57 4.93 -13.30
C MET A 54 -1.77 4.14 -12.76
N LYS A 55 -2.41 3.36 -13.64
CA LYS A 55 -3.49 2.44 -13.25
C LYS A 55 -2.91 1.10 -12.80
N HIS A 56 -3.14 0.74 -11.55
CA HIS A 56 -2.85 -0.59 -11.03
C HIS A 56 -4.11 -1.45 -11.08
N TYR A 57 -4.06 -2.57 -11.82
CA TYR A 57 -5.20 -3.45 -12.08
C TYR A 57 -6.45 -2.68 -12.56
N GLY A 58 -6.25 -1.75 -13.51
CA GLY A 58 -7.31 -0.96 -14.13
C GLY A 58 -7.88 0.20 -13.31
N LYS A 59 -7.39 0.46 -12.08
CA LYS A 59 -7.81 1.63 -11.28
C LYS A 59 -6.63 2.49 -10.88
N LEU A 60 -6.86 3.79 -10.77
CA LEU A 60 -5.87 4.74 -10.25
C LEU A 60 -5.64 4.52 -8.75
N ALA A 61 -4.46 4.87 -8.28
CA ALA A 61 -4.22 5.03 -6.85
C ALA A 61 -5.14 6.14 -6.31
N PRO A 62 -5.83 5.94 -5.18
CA PRO A 62 -6.58 7.00 -4.53
C PRO A 62 -5.63 8.10 -4.09
N GLN A 63 -5.82 9.31 -4.61
CA GLN A 63 -4.98 10.47 -4.27
C GLN A 63 -5.53 11.23 -3.06
N ILE A 64 -6.80 10.98 -2.72
CA ILE A 64 -7.47 11.60 -1.60
C ILE A 64 -7.63 10.53 -0.52
N PHE A 65 -6.83 10.64 0.53
CA PHE A 65 -6.98 9.81 1.71
C PHE A 65 -7.94 10.49 2.68
N HIS A 66 -9.17 9.99 2.76
CA HIS A 66 -10.19 10.57 3.63
C HIS A 66 -9.99 10.20 5.11
N GLY A 67 -9.08 9.28 5.45
CA GLY A 67 -8.91 8.78 6.82
C GLY A 67 -9.61 7.45 7.04
N TYR A 68 -9.20 6.74 8.09
CA TYR A 68 -9.58 5.35 8.35
C TYR A 68 -11.03 5.15 8.83
N ASN A 69 -11.67 6.22 9.32
CA ASN A 69 -13.01 6.20 9.93
C ASN A 69 -14.00 7.15 9.21
N THR A 70 -13.74 7.50 7.96
CA THR A 70 -14.73 8.29 7.22
C THR A 70 -15.88 7.42 6.77
N VAL A 71 -17.08 8.02 6.73
CA VAL A 71 -18.32 7.33 6.34
C VAL A 71 -18.17 6.65 4.97
N ASP A 72 -17.33 7.22 4.10
CA ASP A 72 -17.06 6.73 2.74
C ASP A 72 -15.65 6.12 2.54
N GLY A 73 -14.80 6.15 3.57
CA GLY A 73 -13.41 5.66 3.50
C GLY A 73 -13.26 4.28 4.11
N PHE A 74 -12.99 3.27 3.29
CA PHE A 74 -12.81 1.91 3.76
C PHE A 74 -11.37 1.44 3.51
N PHE A 75 -10.59 1.37 4.59
CA PHE A 75 -9.45 0.46 4.69
C PHE A 75 -9.92 -0.79 5.46
N PRO A 76 -9.92 -1.99 4.85
CA PRO A 76 -10.64 -3.16 5.36
C PRO A 76 -10.20 -3.62 6.76
N LEU A 77 -9.01 -3.20 7.19
CA LEU A 77 -8.47 -3.59 8.49
C LEU A 77 -8.86 -2.63 9.61
N TRP A 78 -9.15 -1.34 9.35
CA TRP A 78 -9.22 -0.32 10.42
C TRP A 78 -10.61 0.27 10.65
N SER A 79 -11.63 -0.16 9.92
CA SER A 79 -13.02 0.17 10.23
C SER A 79 -13.57 -0.54 11.47
N SER A 80 -12.83 -1.50 12.04
CA SER A 80 -13.18 -2.19 13.27
C SER A 80 -12.51 -1.49 14.44
N VAL A 81 -13.31 -0.77 15.25
CA VAL A 81 -12.84 -0.10 16.47
C VAL A 81 -12.09 -1.06 17.40
N PRO A 82 -12.59 -2.30 17.69
CA PRO A 82 -11.84 -3.25 18.50
C PRO A 82 -10.48 -3.61 17.89
N TYR A 83 -10.42 -3.87 16.58
CA TYR A 83 -9.19 -4.26 15.91
C TYR A 83 -8.16 -3.12 15.86
N ALA A 84 -8.60 -1.90 15.56
CA ALA A 84 -7.75 -0.72 15.57
C ALA A 84 -7.17 -0.47 16.97
N TYR A 85 -7.99 -0.64 18.02
CA TYR A 85 -7.54 -0.49 19.41
C TYR A 85 -6.53 -1.59 19.80
N SER A 86 -6.81 -2.86 19.47
CA SER A 86 -5.91 -3.97 19.75
C SER A 86 -4.57 -3.84 19.03
N THR A 87 -4.56 -3.42 17.76
CA THR A 87 -3.32 -3.23 16.99
C THR A 87 -2.50 -2.05 17.50
N ALA A 88 -3.15 -0.93 17.85
CA ALA A 88 -2.47 0.22 18.47
C ALA A 88 -1.84 -0.14 19.83
N MET A 89 -2.57 -0.85 20.69
CA MET A 89 -2.05 -1.31 21.98
C MET A 89 -0.89 -2.31 21.82
N LEU A 90 -0.98 -3.21 20.83
CA LEU A 90 0.10 -4.13 20.52
C LEU A 90 1.36 -3.37 20.08
N ALA A 91 1.22 -2.41 19.15
CA ALA A 91 2.34 -1.58 18.70
C ALA A 91 2.98 -0.80 19.85
N LEU A 92 2.17 -0.18 20.72
CA LEU A 92 2.64 0.53 21.90
C LEU A 92 3.40 -0.38 22.86
N SER A 93 2.88 -1.59 23.13
CA SER A 93 3.53 -2.56 24.01
C SER A 93 4.91 -3.03 23.50
N ARG A 94 5.12 -2.95 22.18
CA ARG A 94 6.34 -3.38 21.49
C ARG A 94 7.28 -2.23 21.16
N PHE A 95 6.89 -0.98 21.41
CA PHE A 95 7.67 0.21 21.04
C PHE A 95 9.10 0.19 21.58
N ASN A 96 9.27 -0.17 22.87
CA ASN A 96 10.58 -0.27 23.50
C ASN A 96 11.42 -1.49 23.05
N GLN A 97 10.84 -2.41 22.27
CA GLN A 97 11.56 -3.56 21.71
C GLN A 97 12.10 -3.29 20.30
N ILE A 98 11.84 -2.10 19.74
CA ILE A 98 12.28 -1.70 18.39
C ILE A 98 13.65 -0.98 18.43
N GLN A 99 14.13 -0.56 19.62
CA GLN A 99 15.50 -0.10 19.81
C GLN A 99 16.37 -1.27 20.28
N GLY A 100 17.00 -1.93 19.31
CA GLY A 100 18.15 -2.81 19.49
C GLY A 100 19.33 -2.24 18.71
#